data_AF-A0A8D8DRU5-F1
#
_entry.id   AF-A0A8D8DRU5-F1
#
_cell.length_a   1.000
_cell.length_b   1.000
_cell.length_c   1.000
_cell.angle_alpha   90.00
_cell.angle_beta   90.00
_cell.angle_gamma   90.00
#
_symmetry.space_group_name_H-M   'P 1'
#
loop_
_entity.id
_entity.type
_entity.pdbx_description
1 polymer ?
#
loop_
_entity_poly.entity_id
_entity_poly.type
_entity_poly.pdbx_seq_one_letter_code
_entity_poly.pdbx_strand_id
1 'polypeptide(L)'
;FYRCIDMIKTKLGASPLVIQLPIGSEKDFKGIIDLISMKAIIWQEETLGAKFSYEDIPSDLLDKAQEYRNLLLDAAAEMDDEAINTYFESNDLPIDLLKKCVRSGTIKGKFVPVLCGSAFKNKGVQSLLDGVVDFLPSPIDVDVIIGTD
;
A
#
# COMPACT_ATOMS: atom_id res chain seq x y z
N PHE A 1 6.82 -12.69 -0.81
CA PHE A 1 6.22 -11.40 -1.18
C PHE A 1 6.36 -11.10 -2.67
N TYR A 2 7.56 -10.80 -3.18
CA TYR A 2 7.77 -10.44 -4.61
C TYR A 2 7.24 -11.47 -5.61
N ARG A 3 7.45 -12.76 -5.35
CA ARG A 3 6.84 -13.85 -6.15
C ARG A 3 5.31 -13.78 -6.17
N CYS A 4 4.67 -13.41 -5.06
CA CYS A 4 3.21 -13.28 -5.01
C CYS A 4 2.74 -12.09 -5.85
N ILE A 5 3.46 -10.97 -5.85
CA ILE A 5 3.17 -9.81 -6.73
C ILE A 5 3.22 -10.24 -8.20
N ASP A 6 4.28 -10.95 -8.60
CA ASP A 6 4.41 -11.46 -9.95
C ASP A 6 3.28 -12.44 -10.32
N MET A 7 2.87 -13.30 -9.39
CA MET A 7 1.73 -14.19 -9.59
C MET A 7 0.41 -13.43 -9.73
N ILE A 8 0.18 -12.35 -8.97
CA ILE A 8 -1.02 -11.50 -9.14
C ILE A 8 -1.08 -11.00 -10.59
N LYS A 9 0.05 -10.50 -11.12
CA LYS A 9 0.13 -10.02 -12.50
C LYS A 9 -0.06 -11.14 -13.53
N THR A 10 0.71 -12.22 -13.41
CA THR A 10 0.79 -13.27 -14.45
C THR A 10 -0.35 -14.28 -14.41
N LYS A 11 -0.98 -14.50 -13.24
CA LYS A 11 -2.07 -15.48 -13.07
C LYS A 11 -3.45 -14.85 -13.05
N LEU A 12 -3.60 -13.67 -12.48
CA LEU A 12 -4.89 -12.99 -12.37
C LEU A 12 -5.09 -11.92 -13.44
N GLY A 13 -4.03 -11.49 -14.13
CA GLY A 13 -4.09 -10.39 -15.08
C GLY A 13 -4.36 -9.03 -14.42
N ALA A 14 -4.21 -8.94 -13.09
CA ALA A 14 -4.43 -7.72 -12.33
C ALA A 14 -3.17 -6.84 -12.31
N SER A 15 -3.36 -5.53 -12.08
CA SER A 15 -2.27 -4.57 -11.89
C SER A 15 -2.02 -4.35 -10.39
N PRO A 16 -1.04 -5.03 -9.76
CA PRO A 16 -0.74 -4.81 -8.36
C PRO A 16 -0.07 -3.45 -8.15
N LEU A 17 -0.58 -2.66 -7.21
CA LEU A 17 0.06 -1.44 -6.73
C LEU A 17 0.66 -1.70 -5.35
N VAL A 18 1.98 -1.85 -5.29
CA VAL A 18 2.66 -2.14 -4.02
C VAL A 18 2.71 -0.87 -3.17
N ILE A 19 2.04 -0.88 -2.02
CA ILE A 19 2.07 0.23 -1.06
C ILE A 19 2.83 -0.08 0.22
N GLN A 20 3.23 -1.35 0.39
CA GLN A 20 4.05 -1.80 1.52
C GLN A 20 5.13 -2.79 1.08
N LEU A 21 6.28 -2.77 1.75
CA LEU A 21 7.33 -3.78 1.62
C LEU A 21 7.54 -4.51 2.95
N PRO A 22 7.79 -5.83 2.96
CA PRO A 22 8.10 -6.54 4.19
C PRO A 22 9.54 -6.27 4.66
N ILE A 23 9.71 -6.14 5.98
CA ILE A 23 11.01 -6.10 6.64
C ILE A 23 11.30 -7.50 7.22
N GLY A 24 12.26 -8.17 6.61
CA GLY A 24 12.56 -9.58 6.86
C GLY A 24 11.57 -10.54 6.19
N SER A 25 11.77 -11.83 6.39
CA SER A 25 10.93 -12.89 5.81
C SER A 25 10.82 -14.07 6.75
N GLU A 26 9.74 -14.84 6.62
CA GLU A 26 9.52 -16.08 7.39
C GLU A 26 9.63 -15.84 8.91
N LYS A 27 10.59 -16.51 9.56
CA LYS A 27 10.87 -16.36 10.99
C LYS A 27 11.35 -14.94 11.34
N ASP A 28 12.15 -14.32 10.46
CA ASP A 28 12.80 -13.03 10.66
C ASP A 28 11.88 -11.84 10.28
N PHE A 29 10.62 -12.11 9.92
CA PHE A 29 9.64 -11.06 9.65
C PHE A 29 9.31 -10.26 10.93
N LYS A 30 9.73 -9.00 10.93
CA LYS A 30 9.59 -8.09 12.10
C LYS A 30 8.69 -6.89 11.85
N GLY A 31 8.46 -6.52 10.59
CA GLY A 31 7.67 -5.35 10.27
C GLY A 31 7.46 -5.14 8.79
N ILE A 32 6.96 -3.94 8.46
CA ILE A 32 6.73 -3.50 7.09
C ILE A 32 7.28 -2.09 6.90
N ILE A 33 7.50 -1.71 5.66
CA ILE A 33 7.72 -0.33 5.23
C ILE A 33 6.40 0.13 4.64
N ASP A 34 5.83 1.20 5.19
CA ASP A 34 4.75 1.94 4.56
C ASP A 34 5.35 2.91 3.54
N LEU A 35 5.10 2.66 2.26
CA LEU A 35 5.61 3.50 1.18
C LEU A 35 4.85 4.81 1.06
N ILE A 36 3.65 4.94 1.66
CA ILE A 36 2.88 6.19 1.63
C ILE A 36 3.54 7.22 2.55
N SER A 37 3.83 6.84 3.79
CA SER A 37 4.49 7.70 4.78
C SER A 37 6.02 7.64 4.73
N MET A 38 6.59 6.72 3.96
CA MET A 38 8.03 6.43 3.89
C MET A 38 8.64 6.14 5.27
N LYS A 39 7.93 5.32 6.07
CA LYS A 39 8.36 4.88 7.41
C LYS A 39 8.33 3.37 7.56
N ALA A 40 9.23 2.84 8.39
CA ALA A 40 9.16 1.47 8.85
C ALA A 40 8.18 1.36 10.03
N ILE A 41 7.36 0.32 10.05
CA ILE A 41 6.51 -0.06 11.17
C ILE A 41 7.04 -1.38 11.71
N ILE A 42 7.54 -1.36 12.94
CA ILE A 42 8.15 -2.53 13.59
C ILE A 42 7.28 -2.96 14.78
N TRP A 43 6.90 -4.24 14.82
CA TRP A 43 6.11 -4.79 15.93
C TRP A 43 7.02 -5.44 16.97
N GLN A 44 6.73 -5.13 18.24
CA GLN A 44 7.42 -5.73 19.38
C GLN A 44 6.90 -7.16 19.62
N GLU A 45 7.78 -8.15 19.49
CA GLU A 45 7.40 -9.57 19.52
C GLU A 45 6.67 -10.01 20.79
N GLU A 46 7.03 -9.43 21.94
CA GLU A 46 6.48 -9.79 23.25
C GLU A 46 5.03 -9.32 23.46
N THR A 47 4.50 -8.49 22.56
CA THR A 47 3.23 -7.79 22.78
C THR A 47 2.05 -8.37 22.00
N LEU A 48 2.24 -9.51 21.31
CA LEU A 48 1.23 -10.10 20.41
C LEU A 48 0.66 -9.07 19.41
N GLY A 49 1.49 -8.14 18.96
CA GLY A 49 1.09 -7.10 18.01
C GLY A 49 0.47 -5.84 18.62
N ALA A 50 0.32 -5.76 19.94
CA ALA A 50 -0.31 -4.62 20.61
C ALA A 50 0.54 -3.34 20.59
N LYS A 51 1.88 -3.47 20.50
CA LYS A 51 2.79 -2.33 20.40
C LYS A 51 3.62 -2.40 19.13
N PHE A 52 3.67 -1.28 18.43
CA PHE A 52 4.54 -1.05 17.29
C PHE A 52 5.12 0.37 17.33
N SER A 53 6.26 0.55 16.69
CA SER A 53 6.95 1.84 16.53
C SER A 53 7.02 2.22 15.07
N TYR A 54 6.90 3.52 14.81
CA TYR A 54 7.32 4.11 13.54
C TYR A 54 8.79 4.47 13.62
N GLU A 55 9.56 3.97 12.68
CA GLU A 55 11.01 4.13 12.59
C GLU A 55 11.41 4.58 11.19
N ASP A 56 12.64 5.05 11.05
CA ASP A 56 13.20 5.28 9.72
C ASP A 56 13.44 3.96 9.00
N ILE A 57 13.36 3.99 7.68
CA ILE A 57 13.55 2.80 6.85
C ILE A 57 15.00 2.31 7.02
N PRO A 58 15.24 1.01 7.30
CA PRO A 58 16.58 0.45 7.36
C PRO A 58 17.39 0.76 6.10
N SER A 59 18.65 1.13 6.26
CA SER A 59 19.50 1.58 5.14
C SER A 59 19.65 0.54 4.03
N ASP A 60 19.65 -0.75 4.39
CA ASP A 60 19.70 -1.88 3.46
C ASP A 60 18.43 -2.06 2.63
N LEU A 61 17.32 -1.45 3.06
CA LEU A 61 16.02 -1.49 2.37
C LEU A 61 15.63 -0.15 1.74
N LEU A 62 16.38 0.92 2.00
CA LEU A 62 16.03 2.27 1.56
C LEU A 62 15.97 2.39 0.04
N ASP A 63 16.96 1.88 -0.68
CA ASP A 63 17.01 1.95 -2.15
C ASP A 63 15.81 1.23 -2.77
N LYS A 64 15.44 0.07 -2.22
CA LYS A 64 14.28 -0.68 -2.67
C LYS A 64 12.96 0.03 -2.32
N ALA A 65 12.88 0.64 -1.14
CA ALA A 65 11.72 1.43 -0.78
C ALA A 65 11.54 2.62 -1.73
N GLN A 66 12.62 3.29 -2.12
CA GLN A 66 12.59 4.37 -3.10
C GLN A 66 12.16 3.88 -4.49
N GLU A 67 12.68 2.74 -4.95
CA GLU A 67 12.27 2.13 -6.22
C GLU A 67 10.75 1.88 -6.25
N TYR A 68 10.22 1.20 -5.23
CA TYR A 68 8.79 0.90 -5.15
C TYR A 68 7.94 2.15 -4.87
N ARG A 69 8.48 3.15 -4.17
CA ARG A 69 7.83 4.44 -3.97
C ARG A 69 7.64 5.17 -5.30
N ASN A 70 8.64 5.16 -6.18
CA ASN A 70 8.52 5.78 -7.50
C ASN A 70 7.46 5.07 -8.34
N LEU A 71 7.45 3.74 -8.36
CA LEU A 71 6.40 2.96 -9.05
C LEU A 71 4.99 3.26 -8.50
N LEU A 72 4.88 3.47 -7.18
CA LEU A 72 3.63 3.89 -6.53
C LEU A 72 3.22 5.29 -6.99
N LEU A 73 4.14 6.26 -6.96
CA LEU A 73 3.90 7.64 -7.35
C LEU A 73 3.49 7.74 -8.83
N ASP A 74 4.21 7.06 -9.73
CA ASP A 74 3.91 7.02 -11.16
C ASP A 74 2.48 6.56 -11.42
N ALA A 75 2.10 5.41 -10.86
CA ALA A 75 0.77 4.84 -11.07
C ALA A 75 -0.33 5.66 -10.38
N ALA A 76 -0.06 6.26 -9.23
CA ALA A 76 -1.03 7.08 -8.52
C ALA A 76 -1.26 8.43 -9.20
N ALA A 77 -0.20 9.09 -9.67
CA ALA A 77 -0.29 10.38 -10.32
C ALA A 77 -1.25 10.36 -11.52
N GLU A 78 -1.25 9.28 -12.32
CA GLU A 78 -2.17 9.09 -13.46
C GLU A 78 -3.68 9.15 -13.11
N MET A 79 -4.03 9.11 -11.82
CA MET A 79 -5.42 9.08 -11.37
C MET A 79 -6.07 10.46 -11.20
N ASP A 80 -5.28 11.55 -11.22
CA ASP A 80 -5.73 12.93 -10.96
C ASP A 80 -4.81 13.95 -11.66
N ASP A 81 -5.36 14.88 -12.46
CA ASP A 81 -4.58 15.87 -13.21
C ASP A 81 -3.74 16.79 -12.30
N GLU A 82 -4.21 17.09 -11.08
CA GLU A 82 -3.45 17.87 -10.09
C GLU A 82 -2.24 17.07 -9.58
N ALA A 83 -2.41 15.76 -9.40
CA ALA A 83 -1.33 14.88 -8.96
C ALA A 83 -0.26 14.74 -10.04
N ILE A 84 -0.64 14.60 -11.31
CA ILE A 84 0.31 14.58 -12.43
C ILE A 84 1.20 15.83 -12.41
N ASN A 85 0.61 17.02 -12.33
CA ASN A 85 1.36 18.27 -12.33
C ASN A 85 2.27 18.39 -11.09
N THR A 86 1.76 18.07 -9.90
CA THR A 86 2.53 18.09 -8.65
C THR A 86 3.73 17.15 -8.71
N TYR A 87 3.52 15.95 -9.26
CA TYR A 87 4.58 14.95 -9.42
C TYR A 87 5.65 15.42 -10.41
N PHE A 88 5.26 16.02 -11.55
CA PHE A 88 6.22 16.59 -12.50
C PHE A 88 7.11 17.69 -11.91
N GLU A 89 6.57 18.52 -11.01
CA GLU A 89 7.31 19.62 -10.41
C GLU A 89 8.23 19.18 -9.27
N SER A 90 7.78 18.24 -8.44
CA SER A 90 8.44 17.90 -7.17
C SER A 90 8.99 16.49 -7.07
N ASN A 91 8.71 15.62 -8.05
CA ASN A 91 8.95 14.17 -8.00
C ASN A 91 8.37 13.48 -6.76
N ASP A 92 7.37 14.08 -6.10
CA ASP A 92 6.66 13.48 -4.96
C ASP A 92 5.20 13.98 -4.91
N LEU A 93 4.42 13.39 -3.99
CA LEU A 93 3.03 13.79 -3.73
C LEU A 93 2.80 13.93 -2.22
N PRO A 94 2.10 15.00 -1.78
CA PRO A 94 1.59 15.07 -0.41
C PRO A 94 0.80 13.81 -0.06
N ILE A 95 0.94 13.33 1.19
CA ILE A 95 0.34 12.06 1.65
C ILE A 95 -1.16 12.00 1.36
N ASP A 96 -1.90 13.08 1.64
CA ASP A 96 -3.35 13.12 1.43
C ASP A 96 -3.72 13.04 -0.05
N LEU A 97 -2.98 13.74 -0.92
CA LEU A 97 -3.18 13.69 -2.37
C LEU A 97 -2.85 12.30 -2.92
N LEU A 98 -1.77 11.70 -2.46
CA LEU A 98 -1.42 10.33 -2.83
C LEU A 98 -2.50 9.33 -2.40
N LYS A 99 -2.97 9.40 -1.14
CA LYS A 99 -4.05 8.52 -0.66
C LYS A 99 -5.32 8.67 -1.49
N LYS A 100 -5.70 9.91 -1.83
CA LYS A 100 -6.83 10.21 -2.73
C LYS A 100 -6.66 9.53 -4.10
N CYS A 101 -5.47 9.61 -4.68
CA CYS A 101 -5.15 8.99 -5.97
C CYS A 101 -5.22 7.46 -5.90
N VAL A 102 -4.62 6.86 -4.87
CA VAL A 102 -4.67 5.41 -4.64
C VAL A 102 -6.11 4.94 -4.45
N ARG A 103 -6.93 5.66 -3.68
CA ARG A 103 -8.36 5.37 -3.50
C ARG A 103 -9.11 5.43 -4.84
N SER A 104 -8.94 6.51 -5.60
CA SER A 104 -9.55 6.69 -6.92
C SER A 104 -9.22 5.54 -7.86
N GLY A 105 -7.94 5.14 -7.95
CA GLY A 105 -7.52 4.02 -8.80
C GLY A 105 -8.01 2.66 -8.32
N THR A 106 -8.11 2.47 -7.01
CA THR A 106 -8.66 1.25 -6.40
C THR A 106 -10.14 1.09 -6.73
N ILE A 107 -10.95 2.14 -6.52
CA ILE A 107 -12.40 2.12 -6.79
C ILE A 107 -12.67 1.93 -8.29
N LYS A 108 -11.87 2.56 -9.17
CA LYS A 108 -11.98 2.42 -10.63
C LYS A 108 -11.40 1.11 -11.17
N GLY A 109 -10.82 0.26 -10.32
CA GLY A 109 -10.19 -1.01 -10.72
C GLY A 109 -8.96 -0.84 -11.63
N LYS A 110 -8.29 0.32 -11.61
CA LYS A 110 -7.07 0.57 -12.39
C LYS A 110 -5.89 -0.24 -11.86
N PHE A 111 -5.85 -0.42 -10.55
CA PHE A 111 -4.87 -1.25 -9.86
C PHE A 111 -5.45 -1.75 -8.54
N VAL A 112 -4.77 -2.72 -7.93
CA VAL A 112 -5.13 -3.31 -6.64
C VAL A 112 -4.01 -3.02 -5.63
N PRO A 113 -4.26 -2.24 -4.57
CA PRO A 113 -3.26 -2.02 -3.52
C PRO A 113 -2.82 -3.33 -2.88
N VAL A 114 -1.50 -3.56 -2.84
CA VAL A 114 -0.88 -4.74 -2.23
C VAL A 114 -0.22 -4.35 -0.92
N LEU A 115 -0.73 -4.96 0.14
CA LEU A 115 -0.25 -4.86 1.50
C LEU A 115 0.42 -6.18 1.92
N CYS A 116 1.16 -6.17 3.03
CA CYS A 116 1.74 -7.39 3.57
C CYS A 116 1.70 -7.46 5.09
N GLY A 117 1.74 -8.67 5.62
CA GLY A 117 1.66 -8.92 7.05
C GLY A 117 1.62 -10.41 7.37
N SER A 118 1.53 -10.73 8.65
CA SER A 118 1.33 -12.06 9.19
C SER A 118 0.28 -12.01 10.28
N ALA A 119 -0.94 -12.47 9.96
CA ALA A 119 -2.02 -12.58 10.92
C ALA A 119 -1.65 -13.52 12.09
N PHE A 120 -0.98 -14.64 11.80
CA PHE A 120 -0.53 -15.58 12.83
C PHE A 120 0.45 -14.95 13.84
N LYS A 121 1.25 -13.96 13.40
CA LYS A 121 2.20 -13.24 14.27
C LYS A 121 1.64 -11.91 14.79
N ASN A 122 0.40 -11.57 14.45
CA ASN A 122 -0.23 -10.27 14.74
C ASN A 122 0.58 -9.04 14.27
N LYS A 123 1.25 -9.14 13.11
CA LYS A 123 2.05 -8.05 12.52
C LYS A 123 1.44 -7.64 11.18
N GLY A 124 1.02 -6.38 11.02
CA GLY A 124 0.53 -5.81 9.76
C GLY A 124 -1.00 -5.89 9.52
N VAL A 125 -1.76 -6.58 10.38
CA VAL A 125 -3.24 -6.62 10.27
C VAL A 125 -3.84 -5.25 10.56
N GLN A 126 -3.23 -4.49 11.46
CA GLN A 126 -3.63 -3.14 11.83
C GLN A 126 -3.53 -2.20 10.62
N SER A 127 -2.38 -2.21 9.94
CA SER A 127 -2.17 -1.42 8.71
C SER A 127 -3.09 -1.85 7.57
N LEU A 128 -3.50 -3.12 7.53
CA LEU A 128 -4.54 -3.59 6.59
C LEU A 128 -5.90 -2.96 6.88
N LEU A 129 -6.29 -2.84 8.15
CA LEU A 129 -7.55 -2.19 8.52
C LEU A 129 -7.56 -0.71 8.16
N ASP A 130 -6.43 -0.02 8.36
CA ASP A 130 -6.28 1.37 7.90
C ASP A 130 -6.43 1.47 6.37
N GLY A 131 -5.81 0.54 5.63
CA GLY A 131 -5.96 0.46 4.17
C GLY A 131 -7.39 0.18 3.69
N VAL A 132 -8.19 -0.58 4.47
CA VAL A 132 -9.62 -0.78 4.18
C VAL A 132 -10.36 0.54 4.25
N VAL A 133 -10.12 1.33 5.30
CA VAL A 133 -10.75 2.65 5.47
C VAL A 133 -10.31 3.61 4.37
N ASP A 134 -9.01 3.65 4.10
CA ASP A 134 -8.44 4.63 3.16
C ASP A 134 -8.82 4.33 1.70
N PHE A 135 -8.83 3.06 1.28
CA PHE A 135 -8.84 2.71 -0.15
C PHE A 135 -10.09 1.99 -0.66
N LEU A 136 -10.88 1.34 0.21
CA LEU A 136 -12.09 0.64 -0.23
C LEU A 136 -13.30 1.58 -0.34
N PRO A 137 -14.22 1.32 -1.28
CA PRO A 137 -15.40 2.14 -1.47
C PRO A 137 -16.33 2.06 -0.26
N SER A 138 -16.99 3.17 0.01
CA SER A 138 -18.17 3.24 0.86
C SER A 138 -19.44 3.08 0.01
N PRO A 139 -20.63 2.89 0.59
CA PRO A 139 -21.87 2.72 -0.18
C PRO A 139 -22.19 3.88 -1.13
N ILE A 140 -21.68 5.08 -0.87
CA ILE A 140 -21.87 6.26 -1.74
C ILE A 140 -20.91 6.27 -2.93
N ASP A 141 -19.87 5.45 -2.92
CA ASP A 141 -18.86 5.37 -3.97
C ASP A 141 -19.22 4.33 -5.06
N VAL A 142 -20.36 3.65 -4.91
CA VAL A 142 -20.80 2.56 -5.81
C VAL A 142 -22.16 2.89 -6.40
N ASP A 143 -22.33 2.60 -7.68
CA ASP A 143 -23.61 2.78 -8.38
C ASP A 143 -24.73 1.95 -7.74
N VAL A 144 -25.95 2.48 -7.78
CA VAL A 144 -27.13 1.77 -7.27
C VAL A 144 -27.38 0.52 -8.12
N ILE A 145 -27.28 -0.66 -7.51
CA ILE A 145 -27.60 -1.93 -8.16
C ILE A 145 -29.14 -2.06 -8.19
N ILE A 146 -29.71 -2.03 -9.39
CA ILE A 146 -31.14 -2.29 -9.61
C ILE A 146 -31.33 -3.80 -9.85
N GLY A 147 -32.06 -4.46 -8.96
CA GLY A 147 -32.42 -5.87 -9.13
C GLY A 147 -33.33 -6.09 -10.33
N THR A 148 -33.17 -7.23 -10.98
CA THR A 148 -34.08 -7.74 -12.01
C THR A 148 -34.66 -9.07 -11.53
N ASP A 149 -35.96 -9.28 -11.72
CA ASP A 149 -36.68 -10.52 -11.35
C ASP A 149 -36.26 -11.72 -12.21
#